data_AF-A0A9X1RUZ2-F1
#
_entry.id   AF-A0A9X1RUZ2-F1
#
_cell.length_a   1.000
_cell.length_b   1.000
_cell.length_c   1.000
_cell.angle_alpha   90.00
_cell.angle_beta   90.00
_cell.angle_gamma   90.00
#
_symmetry.space_group_name_H-M   'P 1'
#
loop_
_entity.id
_entity.type
_entity.pdbx_description
1 polymer ?
#
loop_
_entity_poly.entity_id
_entity_poly.type
_entity_poly.pdbx_seq_one_letter_code
_entity_poly.pdbx_strand_id
1 'polypeptide(L)'
;MTEVVDRDTPGATPVSITTPEGGTIYHTVPLGDPDTGKRRDARPQWIAGTFPLFPVVRLADGAPWAEANLWLIDMMESKSSPNMLTFASIADDLVAFHRYLDDEGVDWLTFPANKRQRPTYRYSASIRLAVQAGELSPGVARRRMGAAVRFYRWLMTEAGFRPANAPWVESDRFIEFRDQKGFSSVIEVKTTDLSISGRRAEDPWDDHIQDGGRLRPLPSSEQSVLLESLAALGNTEMTLIHLFALLTGTRIQTVLTVRAKHVMREPGEFQGADIRLACGPGTGIDTKGGVKGVLHLPRSFYERLYIYVHSDRARKRRRLADGDDHPDQPLFLSHRGASLYEDRASRAPISTGPRVRRHFKTGQAVRQFIRDELLPMMRVRLDNPRYEFSFHDLRATFGLNMVDAMTANGTKYTRALDQLRQLMWHVHPSMTERYLAYRDNRKLFDAVQDGWGAHLSTLVTRTLDTVEAA
;
A
#
# COMPACT_ATOMS: atom_id res chain seq x y z
N MET A 1 -18.42 18.82 23.85
CA MET A 1 -19.38 17.75 24.18
C MET A 1 -20.09 18.15 25.46
N THR A 2 -21.41 18.00 25.50
CA THR A 2 -22.25 18.37 26.64
C THR A 2 -23.13 17.19 27.04
N GLU A 3 -23.51 17.11 28.31
CA GLU A 3 -24.50 16.14 28.81
C GLU A 3 -25.81 16.86 29.12
N VAL A 4 -26.94 16.19 28.87
CA VAL A 4 -28.27 16.71 29.22
C VAL A 4 -28.46 16.55 30.72
N VAL A 5 -28.87 17.63 31.38
CA VAL A 5 -29.04 17.69 32.84
C VAL A 5 -30.32 18.42 33.22
N ASP A 6 -30.70 18.30 34.49
CA ASP A 6 -31.79 19.08 35.05
C ASP A 6 -31.47 20.57 35.04
N ARG A 7 -32.53 21.38 34.92
CA ARG A 7 -32.45 22.85 34.86
C ARG A 7 -31.63 23.46 36.00
N ASP A 8 -31.73 22.86 37.19
CA ASP A 8 -31.12 23.41 38.41
C ASP A 8 -29.67 22.93 38.61
N THR A 9 -29.11 22.19 37.65
CA THR A 9 -27.73 21.70 37.72
C THR A 9 -26.75 22.89 37.62
N PRO A 10 -25.78 23.04 38.54
CA PRO A 10 -24.81 24.13 38.50
C PRO A 10 -24.03 24.20 37.19
N GLY A 11 -24.12 25.34 36.50
CA GLY A 11 -23.49 25.57 35.19
C GLY A 11 -24.31 25.12 33.98
N ALA A 12 -25.57 24.73 34.18
CA ALA A 12 -26.46 24.30 33.11
C ALA A 12 -26.82 25.45 32.16
N THR A 13 -26.69 25.20 30.86
CA THR A 13 -26.99 26.13 29.79
C THR A 13 -28.20 25.63 29.00
N PRO A 14 -29.24 26.45 28.80
CA PRO A 14 -30.42 26.06 28.03
C PRO A 14 -30.09 25.93 26.54
N VAL A 15 -30.59 24.86 25.92
CA VAL A 15 -30.52 24.62 24.48
C VAL A 15 -31.95 24.49 23.96
N SER A 16 -32.30 25.36 23.02
CA SER A 16 -33.62 25.36 22.37
C SER A 16 -33.53 24.59 21.07
N ILE A 17 -34.36 23.57 20.91
CA ILE A 17 -34.59 22.91 19.62
C ILE A 17 -35.97 23.34 19.13
N THR A 18 -36.00 23.99 17.98
CA THR A 18 -37.24 24.29 17.28
C THR A 18 -37.57 23.10 16.37
N THR A 19 -38.70 22.45 16.62
CA THR A 19 -39.24 21.43 15.70
C THR A 19 -40.50 21.97 15.01
N PRO A 20 -40.93 21.40 13.87
CA PRO A 20 -42.17 21.80 13.18
C PRO A 20 -43.44 21.70 14.05
N GLU A 21 -43.39 20.92 15.14
CA GLU A 21 -44.51 20.67 16.05
C GLU A 21 -44.46 21.52 17.33
N GLY A 22 -43.41 22.34 17.51
CA GLY A 22 -43.20 23.18 18.69
C GLY A 22 -41.76 23.12 19.22
N GLY A 23 -41.36 24.13 20.01
CA GLY A 23 -40.01 24.24 20.57
C GLY A 23 -39.87 23.53 21.93
N THR A 24 -38.80 22.76 22.11
CA THR A 24 -38.44 22.13 23.39
C THR A 24 -37.13 22.71 23.90
N ILE A 25 -37.08 23.08 25.18
CA ILE A 25 -35.86 23.54 25.85
C ILE A 25 -35.38 22.44 26.78
N TYR A 26 -34.13 22.00 26.59
CA TYR A 26 -33.42 21.13 27.52
C TYR A 26 -32.14 21.83 27.98
N HIS A 27 -31.60 21.42 29.12
CA HIS A 27 -30.41 22.05 29.68
C HIS A 27 -29.21 21.12 29.52
N THR A 28 -28.03 21.69 29.29
CA THR A 28 -26.80 20.92 29.15
C THR A 28 -25.66 21.53 29.94
N VAL A 29 -24.72 20.69 30.39
CA VAL A 29 -23.45 21.14 30.96
C VAL A 29 -22.28 20.60 30.14
N PRO A 30 -21.15 21.33 30.07
CA PRO A 30 -19.92 20.78 29.50
C PRO A 30 -19.49 19.50 30.24
N LEU A 31 -19.27 18.42 29.49
CA LEU A 31 -18.81 17.12 30.03
C LEU A 31 -17.39 17.18 30.60
N GLY A 32 -16.57 18.10 30.11
CA GLY A 32 -15.23 18.36 30.61
C GLY A 32 -15.21 19.63 31.44
N ASP A 33 -14.57 19.58 32.60
CA ASP A 33 -14.17 20.76 33.35
C ASP A 33 -13.13 21.53 32.51
N PRO A 34 -13.40 22.81 32.15
CA PRO A 34 -12.50 23.60 31.31
C PRO A 34 -11.16 23.93 31.98
N ASP A 35 -11.11 23.96 33.32
CA ASP A 35 -9.92 24.33 34.08
C ASP A 35 -9.06 23.11 34.41
N THR A 36 -9.69 21.96 34.68
CA THR A 36 -8.96 20.74 35.10
C THR A 36 -8.85 19.68 34.00
N GLY A 37 -9.65 19.79 32.93
CA GLY A 37 -9.77 18.79 31.86
C GLY A 37 -10.39 17.46 32.32
N LYS A 38 -10.76 17.33 33.59
CA LYS A 38 -11.41 16.14 34.14
C LYS A 38 -12.84 16.05 33.62
N ARG A 39 -13.29 14.83 33.37
CA ARG A 39 -14.67 14.60 32.96
C ARG A 39 -15.59 14.47 34.17
N ARG A 40 -16.79 15.02 34.06
CA ARG A 40 -17.84 14.94 35.10
C ARG A 40 -18.47 13.55 35.22
N ASP A 41 -18.39 12.75 34.17
CA ASP A 41 -18.97 11.39 34.09
C ASP A 41 -18.07 10.27 34.66
N ALA A 42 -17.05 10.63 35.44
CA ALA A 42 -16.05 9.71 36.02
C ALA A 42 -15.30 8.84 34.99
N ARG A 43 -15.39 9.14 33.69
CA ARG A 43 -14.59 8.47 32.65
C ARG A 43 -13.18 9.07 32.58
N PRO A 44 -12.21 8.34 31.99
CA PRO A 44 -10.85 8.85 31.81
C PRO A 44 -10.84 10.21 31.12
N GLN A 45 -9.97 11.11 31.58
CA GLN A 45 -9.74 12.42 30.98
C GLN A 45 -9.50 12.28 29.47
N TRP A 46 -10.13 13.16 28.69
CA TRP A 46 -9.86 13.24 27.27
C TRP A 46 -8.41 13.67 27.06
N ILE A 47 -7.63 12.81 26.40
CA ILE A 47 -6.31 13.18 25.92
C ILE A 47 -6.51 13.76 24.53
N ALA A 48 -6.29 15.07 24.39
CA ALA A 48 -6.32 15.71 23.09
C ALA A 48 -5.22 15.11 22.20
N GLY A 49 -5.61 14.40 21.15
CA GLY A 49 -4.72 13.84 20.15
C GLY A 49 -4.91 14.54 18.81
N THR A 50 -3.83 15.01 18.19
CA THR A 50 -3.89 15.51 16.80
C THR A 50 -3.49 14.40 15.84
N PHE A 51 -4.41 14.03 14.96
CA PHE A 51 -4.17 13.07 13.87
C PHE A 51 -4.01 13.82 12.54
N PRO A 52 -2.77 14.22 12.16
CA PRO A 52 -2.58 14.93 10.91
C PRO A 52 -2.99 14.06 9.72
N LEU A 53 -3.61 14.67 8.72
CA LEU A 53 -4.11 14.00 7.51
C LEU A 53 -5.18 12.93 7.77
N PHE A 54 -5.96 13.06 8.86
CA PHE A 54 -7.17 12.27 9.02
C PHE A 54 -8.12 12.53 7.83
N PRO A 55 -8.56 11.48 7.13
CA PRO A 55 -9.41 11.64 5.95
C PRO A 55 -10.85 11.96 6.36
N VAL A 56 -11.48 12.90 5.67
CA VAL A 56 -12.88 13.25 5.87
C VAL A 56 -13.67 12.89 4.61
N VAL A 57 -14.68 12.06 4.76
CA VAL A 57 -15.62 11.73 3.69
C VAL A 57 -16.63 12.87 3.56
N ARG A 58 -16.76 13.41 2.36
CA ARG A 58 -17.63 14.55 2.05
C ARG A 58 -18.70 14.15 1.05
N LEU A 59 -19.89 14.68 1.25
CA LEU A 59 -21.03 14.64 0.34
C LEU A 59 -20.80 15.59 -0.85
N ALA A 60 -21.66 15.51 -1.86
CA ALA A 60 -21.57 16.32 -3.08
C ALA A 60 -21.67 17.83 -2.80
N ASP A 61 -22.46 18.24 -1.81
CA ASP A 61 -22.58 19.63 -1.33
C ASP A 61 -21.36 20.10 -0.51
N GLY A 62 -20.42 19.19 -0.25
CA GLY A 62 -19.21 19.45 0.51
C GLY A 62 -19.37 19.28 2.02
N ALA A 63 -20.57 18.98 2.53
CA ALA A 63 -20.79 18.64 3.94
C ALA A 63 -20.13 17.30 4.30
N PRO A 64 -19.68 17.11 5.56
CA PRO A 64 -19.15 15.82 5.99
C PRO A 64 -20.24 14.77 6.06
N TRP A 65 -20.00 13.57 5.51
CA TRP A 65 -20.89 12.43 5.70
C TRP A 65 -20.72 11.88 7.12
N ALA A 66 -21.65 12.22 8.02
CA ALA A 66 -21.49 12.01 9.45
C ALA A 66 -21.18 10.55 9.82
N GLU A 67 -21.95 9.59 9.30
CA GLU A 67 -21.83 8.17 9.63
C GLU A 67 -20.52 7.57 9.12
N ALA A 68 -20.13 7.91 7.89
CA ALA A 68 -18.85 7.46 7.34
C ALA A 68 -17.68 8.00 8.15
N ASN A 69 -17.74 9.27 8.59
CA ASN A 69 -16.69 9.87 9.40
C ASN A 69 -16.65 9.30 10.83
N LEU A 70 -17.81 9.05 11.44
CA LEU A 70 -17.89 8.36 12.74
C LEU A 70 -17.29 6.96 12.68
N TRP A 71 -17.57 6.21 11.60
CA TRP A 71 -16.96 4.90 11.40
C TRP A 71 -15.43 4.97 11.27
N LEU A 72 -14.91 5.96 10.55
CA LEU A 72 -13.47 6.18 10.43
C LEU A 72 -12.82 6.53 11.79
N ILE A 73 -13.50 7.30 12.63
CA ILE A 73 -13.06 7.65 13.99
C ILE A 73 -13.05 6.39 14.87
N ASP A 74 -14.13 5.60 14.88
CA ASP A 74 -14.21 4.34 15.64
C ASP A 74 -13.10 3.34 15.23
N MET A 75 -12.86 3.19 13.92
CA MET A 75 -11.76 2.37 13.41
C MET A 75 -10.37 2.90 13.77
N MET A 76 -10.24 4.20 14.02
CA MET A 76 -9.00 4.82 14.45
C MET A 76 -8.77 4.59 15.94
N GLU A 77 -9.78 4.81 16.77
CA GLU A 77 -9.72 4.67 18.23
C GLU A 77 -9.48 3.21 18.65
N SER A 78 -9.99 2.25 17.89
CA SER A 78 -9.76 0.81 18.12
C SER A 78 -8.33 0.33 17.82
N LYS A 79 -7.42 1.19 17.32
CA LYS A 79 -6.05 0.82 16.95
C LYS A 79 -5.01 1.55 17.78
N SER A 80 -4.09 0.78 18.39
CA SER A 80 -2.96 1.35 19.14
C SER A 80 -1.97 2.15 18.27
N SER A 81 -1.94 1.87 16.96
CA SER A 81 -1.07 2.57 15.99
C SER A 81 -1.83 2.76 14.67
N PRO A 82 -2.74 3.75 14.60
CA PRO A 82 -3.60 3.97 13.45
C PRO A 82 -2.78 4.45 12.24
N ASN A 83 -3.14 3.97 11.05
CA ASN A 83 -2.49 4.35 9.80
C ASN A 83 -3.46 5.14 8.92
N MET A 84 -3.29 6.46 8.89
CA MET A 84 -4.16 7.36 8.13
C MET A 84 -4.21 7.05 6.63
N LEU A 85 -3.16 6.48 6.03
CA LEU A 85 -3.21 6.03 4.62
C LEU A 85 -4.23 4.91 4.40
N THR A 86 -4.36 4.01 5.38
CA THR A 86 -5.37 2.95 5.32
C THR A 86 -6.76 3.55 5.41
N PHE A 87 -6.97 4.53 6.29
CA PHE A 87 -8.24 5.23 6.39
C PHE A 87 -8.55 6.06 5.15
N ALA A 88 -7.56 6.72 4.54
CA ALA A 88 -7.74 7.49 3.32
C ALA A 88 -8.22 6.59 2.17
N SER A 89 -7.62 5.40 2.03
CA SER A 89 -8.07 4.40 1.05
C SER A 89 -9.51 3.93 1.29
N ILE A 90 -9.95 3.82 2.56
CA ILE A 90 -11.32 3.45 2.91
C ILE A 90 -12.27 4.63 2.62
N ALA A 91 -11.87 5.85 2.98
CA ALA A 91 -12.63 7.07 2.70
C ALA A 91 -12.87 7.24 1.19
N ASP A 92 -11.85 7.04 0.35
CA ASP A 92 -11.97 7.07 -1.11
C ASP A 92 -12.98 6.03 -1.63
N ASP A 93 -13.03 4.85 -1.01
CA ASP A 93 -13.98 3.79 -1.37
C ASP A 93 -15.42 4.15 -0.97
N LEU A 94 -15.60 4.80 0.17
CA LEU A 94 -16.90 5.31 0.64
C LEU A 94 -17.39 6.47 -0.22
N VAL A 95 -16.50 7.38 -0.62
CA VAL A 95 -16.82 8.45 -1.57
C VAL A 95 -17.27 7.85 -2.90
N ALA A 96 -16.56 6.84 -3.43
CA ALA A 96 -16.96 6.18 -4.67
C ALA A 96 -18.33 5.49 -4.55
N PHE A 97 -18.64 4.92 -3.38
CA PHE A 97 -19.95 4.33 -3.10
C PHE A 97 -21.05 5.40 -3.05
N HIS A 98 -20.86 6.47 -2.27
CA HIS A 98 -21.87 7.51 -2.11
C HIS A 98 -22.14 8.24 -3.42
N ARG A 99 -21.10 8.57 -4.19
CA ARG A 99 -21.26 9.19 -5.52
C ARG A 99 -22.15 8.38 -6.43
N TYR A 100 -21.94 7.06 -6.49
CA TYR A 100 -22.80 6.19 -7.26
C TYR A 100 -24.27 6.25 -6.80
N LEU A 101 -24.50 6.29 -5.49
CA LEU A 101 -25.87 6.38 -4.95
C LEU A 101 -26.52 7.73 -5.27
N ASP A 102 -25.78 8.83 -5.18
CA ASP A 102 -26.24 10.16 -5.56
C ASP A 102 -26.61 10.22 -7.05
N ASP A 103 -25.70 9.74 -7.92
CA ASP A 103 -25.88 9.73 -9.38
C ASP A 103 -27.12 8.92 -9.79
N GLU A 104 -27.42 7.84 -9.06
CA GLU A 104 -28.52 6.92 -9.34
C GLU A 104 -29.81 7.22 -8.55
N GLY A 105 -29.80 8.29 -7.74
CA GLY A 105 -30.92 8.68 -6.87
C GLY A 105 -31.33 7.59 -5.87
N VAL A 106 -30.36 6.84 -5.34
CA VAL A 106 -30.59 5.75 -4.39
C VAL A 106 -30.34 6.22 -2.97
N ASP A 107 -31.36 6.17 -2.13
CA ASP A 107 -31.18 6.36 -0.70
C ASP A 107 -30.39 5.19 -0.09
N TRP A 108 -29.26 5.52 0.54
CA TRP A 108 -28.36 4.58 1.19
C TRP A 108 -28.96 3.96 2.47
N LEU A 109 -30.00 4.56 3.06
CA LEU A 109 -30.70 4.02 4.23
C LEU A 109 -31.88 3.12 3.87
N THR A 110 -32.35 3.15 2.62
CA THR A 110 -33.57 2.45 2.21
C THR A 110 -33.29 1.05 1.67
N PHE A 111 -33.77 0.02 2.38
CA PHE A 111 -33.62 -1.39 2.01
C PHE A 111 -34.98 -2.04 1.66
N PRO A 112 -35.44 -1.90 0.40
CA PRO A 112 -36.73 -2.44 -0.03
C PRO A 112 -36.75 -3.97 -0.07
N ALA A 113 -37.96 -4.53 -0.12
CA ALA A 113 -38.18 -5.97 -0.22
C ALA A 113 -37.49 -6.57 -1.45
N ASN A 114 -37.54 -5.85 -2.59
CA ASN A 114 -36.82 -6.25 -3.80
C ASN A 114 -35.30 -6.09 -3.62
N LYS A 115 -34.59 -7.21 -3.53
CA LYS A 115 -33.13 -7.22 -3.33
C LYS A 115 -32.35 -6.41 -4.35
N ARG A 116 -32.79 -6.37 -5.62
CA ARG A 116 -32.06 -5.68 -6.70
C ARG A 116 -32.11 -4.16 -6.58
N GLN A 117 -33.07 -3.63 -5.83
CA GLN A 117 -33.22 -2.19 -5.60
C GLN A 117 -32.47 -1.70 -4.36
N ARG A 118 -31.97 -2.61 -3.52
CA ARG A 118 -31.20 -2.25 -2.33
C ARG A 118 -29.87 -1.60 -2.73
N PRO A 119 -29.38 -0.60 -1.98
CA PRO A 119 -28.18 0.17 -2.34
C PRO A 119 -26.94 -0.72 -2.52
N THR A 120 -26.80 -1.74 -1.69
CA THR A 120 -25.69 -2.71 -1.72
C THR A 120 -25.66 -3.53 -3.02
N TYR A 121 -26.81 -4.03 -3.48
CA TYR A 121 -26.90 -4.83 -4.70
C TYR A 121 -26.82 -3.97 -5.96
N ARG A 122 -27.43 -2.77 -5.96
CA ARG A 122 -27.30 -1.80 -7.06
C ARG A 122 -25.83 -1.43 -7.26
N TYR A 123 -25.12 -1.08 -6.19
CA TYR A 123 -23.70 -0.77 -6.27
C TYR A 123 -22.86 -1.97 -6.72
N SER A 124 -23.12 -3.17 -6.19
CA SER A 124 -22.42 -4.40 -6.64
C SER A 124 -22.60 -4.64 -8.15
N ALA A 125 -23.81 -4.46 -8.68
CA ALA A 125 -24.09 -4.59 -10.10
C ALA A 125 -23.32 -3.56 -10.93
N SER A 126 -23.33 -2.29 -10.54
CA SER A 126 -22.59 -1.22 -11.24
C SER A 126 -21.08 -1.48 -11.29
N ILE A 127 -20.48 -1.89 -10.17
CA ILE A 127 -19.05 -2.19 -10.10
C ILE A 127 -18.71 -3.40 -10.98
N ARG A 128 -19.58 -4.41 -11.04
CA ARG A 128 -19.38 -5.58 -11.91
C ARG A 128 -19.41 -5.18 -13.39
N LEU A 129 -20.32 -4.29 -13.77
CA LEU A 129 -20.36 -3.75 -15.14
C LEU A 129 -19.10 -2.95 -15.46
N ALA A 130 -18.63 -2.09 -14.56
CA ALA A 130 -17.38 -1.35 -14.75
C ALA A 130 -16.15 -2.27 -14.86
N VAL A 131 -16.14 -3.41 -14.17
CA VAL A 131 -15.10 -4.44 -14.35
C VAL A 131 -15.20 -5.10 -15.71
N GLN A 132 -16.41 -5.44 -16.17
CA GLN A 132 -16.62 -6.03 -17.50
C GLN A 132 -16.25 -5.08 -18.62
N ALA A 133 -16.47 -3.77 -18.43
CA ALA A 133 -16.09 -2.72 -19.36
C ALA A 133 -14.57 -2.40 -19.35
N GLY A 134 -13.79 -2.97 -18.41
CA GLY A 134 -12.36 -2.69 -18.28
C GLY A 134 -12.03 -1.35 -17.61
N GLU A 135 -13.03 -0.60 -17.15
CA GLU A 135 -12.88 0.70 -16.49
C GLU A 135 -12.37 0.55 -15.05
N LEU A 136 -12.61 -0.61 -14.43
CA LEU A 136 -12.21 -0.89 -13.06
C LEU A 136 -11.54 -2.26 -12.94
N SER A 137 -10.39 -2.31 -12.26
CA SER A 137 -9.75 -3.61 -12.00
C SER A 137 -10.55 -4.44 -10.98
N PRO A 138 -10.57 -5.78 -11.11
CA PRO A 138 -11.25 -6.66 -10.17
C PRO A 138 -10.78 -6.50 -8.71
N GLY A 139 -9.51 -6.13 -8.51
CA GLY A 139 -8.95 -5.87 -7.19
C GLY A 139 -9.52 -4.61 -6.53
N VAL A 140 -9.65 -3.52 -7.30
CA VAL A 140 -10.25 -2.28 -6.81
C VAL A 140 -11.75 -2.48 -6.56
N ALA A 141 -12.45 -3.17 -7.46
CA ALA A 141 -13.85 -3.54 -7.30
C ALA A 141 -14.11 -4.26 -5.97
N ARG A 142 -13.34 -5.31 -5.67
CA ARG A 142 -13.44 -6.06 -4.42
C ARG A 142 -13.15 -5.20 -3.20
N ARG A 143 -12.16 -4.31 -3.29
CA ARG A 143 -11.80 -3.38 -2.20
C ARG A 143 -12.95 -2.41 -1.90
N ARG A 144 -13.51 -1.77 -2.93
CA ARG A 144 -14.65 -0.84 -2.83
C ARG A 144 -15.89 -1.52 -2.25
N MET A 145 -16.29 -2.65 -2.83
CA MET A 145 -17.45 -3.40 -2.33
C MET A 145 -17.24 -3.88 -0.89
N GLY A 146 -16.02 -4.32 -0.56
CA GLY A 146 -15.66 -4.69 0.81
C GLY A 146 -15.75 -3.52 1.79
N ALA A 147 -15.42 -2.29 1.38
CA ALA A 147 -15.58 -1.11 2.22
C ALA A 147 -17.07 -0.83 2.52
N ALA A 148 -17.93 -0.87 1.51
CA ALA A 148 -19.37 -0.68 1.67
C ALA A 148 -20.00 -1.75 2.59
N VAL A 149 -19.64 -3.04 2.44
CA VAL A 149 -20.12 -4.11 3.33
C VAL A 149 -19.68 -3.87 4.77
N ARG A 150 -18.41 -3.53 5.00
CA ARG A 150 -17.92 -3.27 6.37
C ARG A 150 -18.58 -2.03 6.99
N PHE A 151 -18.86 -1.02 6.18
CA PHE A 151 -19.57 0.19 6.63
C PHE A 151 -20.99 -0.15 7.10
N TYR A 152 -21.80 -0.85 6.30
CA TYR A 152 -23.13 -1.27 6.74
C TYR A 152 -23.11 -2.23 7.92
N ARG A 153 -22.10 -3.12 7.99
CA ARG A 153 -21.95 -3.99 9.16
C ARG A 153 -21.74 -3.18 10.42
N TRP A 154 -20.86 -2.18 10.39
CA TRP A 154 -20.65 -1.26 11.50
C TRP A 154 -21.91 -0.46 11.84
N LEU A 155 -22.64 0.03 10.83
CA LEU A 155 -23.92 0.71 11.05
C LEU A 155 -24.91 -0.16 11.82
N MET A 156 -24.98 -1.45 11.46
CA MET A 156 -25.91 -2.40 12.07
C MET A 156 -25.52 -2.84 13.48
N THR A 157 -24.21 -2.98 13.75
CA THR A 157 -23.74 -3.46 15.05
C THR A 157 -23.51 -2.33 16.06
N GLU A 158 -22.94 -1.21 15.63
CA GLU A 158 -22.51 -0.13 16.52
C GLU A 158 -23.41 1.11 16.43
N ALA A 159 -23.89 1.48 15.23
CA ALA A 159 -24.67 2.72 15.03
C ALA A 159 -26.20 2.53 15.15
N GLY A 160 -26.66 1.33 15.49
CA GLY A 160 -28.08 1.04 15.71
C GLY A 160 -28.96 1.03 14.44
N PHE A 161 -28.36 1.03 13.25
CA PHE A 161 -29.10 0.99 11.99
C PHE A 161 -29.79 -0.37 11.81
N ARG A 162 -31.11 -0.35 11.60
CA ARG A 162 -31.92 -1.55 11.38
C ARG A 162 -32.56 -1.47 9.99
N PRO A 163 -31.92 -2.03 8.96
CA PRO A 163 -32.50 -2.01 7.61
C PRO A 163 -33.80 -2.83 7.60
N ALA A 164 -34.83 -2.33 6.90
CA ALA A 164 -36.12 -3.02 6.80
C ALA A 164 -36.00 -4.43 6.18
N ASN A 165 -34.98 -4.66 5.36
CA ASN A 165 -34.64 -5.96 4.80
C ASN A 165 -33.12 -6.18 4.84
N ALA A 166 -32.68 -7.44 4.93
CA ALA A 166 -31.26 -7.77 5.01
C ALA A 166 -30.43 -7.16 3.85
N PRO A 167 -29.31 -6.48 4.13
CA PRO A 167 -28.48 -5.87 3.08
C PRO A 167 -27.83 -6.84 2.10
N TRP A 168 -27.62 -8.09 2.51
CA TRP A 168 -27.02 -9.19 1.74
C TRP A 168 -27.34 -10.55 2.36
N VAL A 169 -26.92 -11.63 1.70
CA VAL A 169 -26.89 -12.98 2.27
C VAL A 169 -25.48 -13.27 2.78
N GLU A 170 -25.35 -13.71 4.03
CA GLU A 170 -24.09 -14.17 4.61
C GLU A 170 -23.91 -15.67 4.43
N SER A 171 -22.67 -16.09 4.21
CA SER A 171 -22.25 -17.50 4.19
C SER A 171 -20.90 -17.66 4.86
N ASP A 172 -20.75 -18.73 5.65
CA ASP A 172 -19.48 -19.04 6.32
C ASP A 172 -18.53 -19.75 5.35
N ARG A 173 -17.28 -19.29 5.33
CA ARG A 173 -16.21 -19.88 4.54
C ARG A 173 -15.04 -20.20 5.45
N PHE A 174 -14.71 -21.48 5.52
CA PHE A 174 -13.55 -21.95 6.25
C PHE A 174 -12.28 -21.75 5.41
N ILE A 175 -11.33 -20.99 5.94
CA ILE A 175 -10.01 -20.83 5.34
C ILE A 175 -9.01 -21.61 6.19
N GLU A 176 -8.43 -22.64 5.60
CA GLU A 176 -7.35 -23.40 6.21
C GLU A 176 -6.02 -22.65 6.02
N PHE A 177 -5.32 -22.42 7.12
CA PHE A 177 -3.97 -21.86 7.14
C PHE A 177 -3.02 -22.90 7.69
N ARG A 178 -1.94 -23.17 6.97
CA ARG A 178 -0.85 -24.01 7.45
C ARG A 178 0.27 -23.12 7.99
N ASP A 179 0.64 -23.31 9.24
CA ASP A 179 1.76 -22.59 9.84
C ASP A 179 3.11 -23.13 9.33
N GLN A 180 4.20 -22.46 9.70
CA GLN A 180 5.56 -22.87 9.31
C GLN A 180 5.99 -24.21 9.93
N LYS A 181 5.26 -24.72 10.93
CA LYS A 181 5.53 -25.99 11.63
C LYS A 181 4.63 -27.14 11.13
N GLY A 182 3.76 -26.88 10.15
CA GLY A 182 2.89 -27.86 9.52
C GLY A 182 1.51 -28.02 10.16
N PHE A 183 1.18 -27.26 11.21
CA PHE A 183 -0.14 -27.26 11.83
C PHE A 183 -1.13 -26.51 10.95
N SER A 184 -2.29 -27.13 10.69
CA SER A 184 -3.41 -26.47 10.03
C SER A 184 -4.35 -25.86 11.08
N SER A 185 -4.64 -24.58 10.92
CA SER A 185 -5.66 -23.85 11.66
C SER A 185 -6.74 -23.41 10.69
N VAL A 186 -7.98 -23.73 11.00
CA VAL A 186 -9.13 -23.30 10.20
C VAL A 186 -9.70 -22.03 10.83
N ILE A 187 -9.74 -20.94 10.06
CA ILE A 187 -10.45 -19.72 10.46
C ILE A 187 -11.76 -19.67 9.71
N GLU A 188 -12.85 -19.54 10.44
CA GLU A 188 -14.16 -19.24 9.87
C GLU A 188 -14.21 -17.77 9.44
N VAL A 189 -14.48 -17.54 8.16
CA VAL A 189 -14.57 -16.20 7.59
C VAL A 189 -15.97 -16.00 7.01
N LYS A 190 -16.67 -14.99 7.53
CA LYS A 190 -17.95 -14.55 6.98
C LYS A 190 -17.76 -13.93 5.60
N THR A 191 -18.46 -14.48 4.61
CA THR A 191 -18.51 -13.98 3.24
C THR A 191 -19.93 -13.54 2.88
N THR A 192 -20.07 -12.71 1.84
CA THR A 192 -21.37 -12.24 1.37
C THR A 192 -21.57 -12.56 -0.10
N ASP A 193 -22.81 -12.69 -0.54
CA ASP A 193 -23.19 -12.87 -1.94
C ASP A 193 -22.89 -11.62 -2.82
N LEU A 194 -22.52 -10.50 -2.20
CA LEU A 194 -22.02 -9.30 -2.88
C LEU A 194 -20.55 -9.42 -3.31
N SER A 195 -19.84 -10.47 -2.87
CA SER A 195 -18.42 -10.68 -3.16
C SER A 195 -18.15 -10.69 -4.67
N ILE A 196 -17.24 -9.81 -5.10
CA ILE A 196 -16.84 -9.71 -6.49
C ILE A 196 -15.73 -10.74 -6.75
N SER A 197 -16.13 -11.86 -7.35
CA SER A 197 -15.22 -12.86 -7.88
C SER A 197 -14.53 -12.28 -9.12
N GLY A 198 -13.22 -12.12 -9.01
CA GLY A 198 -12.36 -12.03 -10.19
C GLY A 198 -11.60 -13.33 -10.21
N ARG A 199 -12.13 -14.37 -10.88
CA ARG A 199 -11.24 -15.43 -11.32
C ARG A 199 -10.37 -14.77 -12.37
N ARG A 200 -9.10 -14.57 -12.01
CA ARG A 200 -8.11 -14.13 -12.99
C ARG A 200 -8.05 -15.27 -14.01
N ALA A 201 -8.17 -14.97 -15.29
CA ALA A 201 -7.79 -15.95 -16.30
C ALA A 201 -6.35 -16.38 -15.96
N GLU A 202 -6.13 -17.67 -15.80
CA GLU A 202 -4.78 -18.19 -15.71
C GLU A 202 -4.16 -17.97 -17.08
N ASP A 203 -3.34 -16.94 -17.17
CA ASP A 203 -2.50 -16.71 -18.34
C ASP A 203 -1.26 -17.57 -18.14
N PRO A 204 -1.10 -18.67 -18.90
CA PRO A 204 0.09 -19.52 -18.79
C PRO A 204 1.37 -18.76 -19.15
N TRP A 205 1.24 -17.60 -19.81
CA TRP A 205 2.31 -16.72 -20.23
C TRP A 205 2.43 -15.45 -19.39
N ASP A 206 1.79 -15.38 -18.21
CA ASP A 206 1.90 -14.22 -17.31
C ASP A 206 3.37 -14.01 -16.92
N ASP A 207 3.95 -12.92 -17.40
CA ASP A 207 5.33 -12.54 -17.12
C ASP A 207 5.48 -11.76 -15.79
N HIS A 208 4.53 -11.91 -14.86
CA HIS A 208 4.57 -11.24 -13.56
C HIS A 208 4.56 -12.19 -12.35
N ILE A 209 5.32 -11.80 -11.32
CA ILE A 209 5.30 -12.39 -9.99
C ILE A 209 4.36 -11.59 -9.08
N GLN A 210 3.49 -12.28 -8.34
CA GLN A 210 2.61 -11.66 -7.37
C GLN A 210 3.28 -11.54 -5.98
N ASP A 211 4.02 -10.47 -5.71
CA ASP A 211 4.56 -10.14 -4.36
C ASP A 211 4.15 -8.71 -3.95
N GLY A 212 2.99 -8.54 -3.33
CA GLY A 212 2.51 -7.23 -2.91
C GLY A 212 2.20 -6.26 -4.07
N GLY A 213 2.14 -6.78 -5.29
CA GLY A 213 1.85 -6.11 -6.56
C GLY A 213 2.03 -7.12 -7.70
N ARG A 214 1.82 -6.70 -8.95
CA ARG A 214 2.32 -7.41 -10.13
C ARG A 214 3.72 -6.89 -10.41
N LEU A 215 4.72 -7.75 -10.33
CA LEU A 215 6.13 -7.37 -10.50
C LEU A 215 6.68 -8.14 -11.70
N ARG A 216 7.31 -7.43 -12.63
CA ARG A 216 7.98 -8.06 -13.77
C ARG A 216 9.49 -8.09 -13.52
N PRO A 217 10.13 -9.25 -13.34
CA PRO A 217 11.59 -9.31 -13.25
C PRO A 217 12.24 -8.82 -14.54
N LEU A 218 13.27 -7.97 -14.45
CA LEU A 218 14.00 -7.47 -15.61
C LEU A 218 15.04 -8.51 -16.05
N PRO A 219 15.03 -8.96 -17.32
CA PRO A 219 16.15 -9.68 -17.92
C PRO A 219 17.46 -8.89 -17.85
N SER A 220 18.60 -9.59 -17.96
CA SER A 220 19.93 -8.97 -17.87
C SER A 220 20.13 -7.79 -18.84
N SER A 221 19.59 -7.87 -20.06
CA SER A 221 19.65 -6.79 -21.04
C SER A 221 18.92 -5.53 -20.57
N GLU A 222 17.72 -5.67 -20.02
CA GLU A 222 16.94 -4.56 -19.46
C GLU A 222 17.57 -4.00 -18.18
N GLN A 223 18.23 -4.84 -17.38
CA GLN A 223 19.01 -4.38 -16.22
C GLN A 223 20.16 -3.48 -16.68
N SER A 224 20.90 -3.85 -17.74
CA SER A 224 21.94 -2.99 -18.31
C SER A 224 21.38 -1.65 -18.78
N VAL A 225 20.27 -1.68 -19.53
CA VAL A 225 19.62 -0.44 -20.00
C VAL A 225 19.14 0.43 -18.83
N LEU A 226 18.59 -0.16 -17.77
CA LEU A 226 18.22 0.56 -16.55
C LEU A 226 19.43 1.29 -15.95
N LEU A 227 20.55 0.59 -15.78
CA LEU A 227 21.77 1.15 -15.16
C LEU A 227 22.38 2.26 -16.02
N GLU A 228 22.46 2.06 -17.32
CA GLU A 228 22.95 3.09 -18.25
C GLU A 228 22.02 4.30 -18.33
N SER A 229 20.71 4.09 -18.26
CA SER A 229 19.72 5.18 -18.25
C SER A 229 19.84 6.00 -16.96
N LEU A 230 19.99 5.35 -15.81
CA LEU A 230 20.23 6.05 -14.53
C LEU A 230 21.54 6.85 -14.58
N ALA A 231 22.61 6.26 -15.11
CA ALA A 231 23.90 6.93 -15.27
C ALA A 231 23.79 8.16 -16.18
N ALA A 232 23.08 8.05 -17.31
CA ALA A 232 22.88 9.13 -18.26
C ALA A 232 22.01 10.28 -17.70
N LEU A 233 21.01 10.00 -16.87
CA LEU A 233 20.21 11.04 -16.20
C LEU A 233 21.01 11.81 -15.15
N GLY A 234 22.09 11.25 -14.61
CA GLY A 234 22.96 11.94 -13.66
C GLY A 234 22.31 12.27 -12.30
N ASN A 235 21.13 11.72 -12.00
CA ASN A 235 20.45 11.94 -10.74
C ASN A 235 21.02 11.00 -9.66
N THR A 236 21.97 11.49 -8.86
CA THR A 236 22.68 10.70 -7.85
C THR A 236 21.74 10.01 -6.84
N GLU A 237 20.76 10.74 -6.28
CA GLU A 237 19.85 10.16 -5.29
C GLU A 237 19.00 9.06 -5.92
N MET A 238 18.41 9.32 -7.09
CA MET A 238 17.59 8.32 -7.77
C MET A 238 18.41 7.10 -8.17
N THR A 239 19.63 7.29 -8.68
CA THR A 239 20.55 6.20 -9.01
C THR A 239 20.82 5.31 -7.80
N LEU A 240 21.21 5.91 -6.68
CA LEU A 240 21.49 5.16 -5.45
C LEU A 240 20.24 4.45 -4.90
N ILE A 241 19.06 5.08 -4.97
CA ILE A 241 17.78 4.48 -4.55
C ILE A 241 17.43 3.24 -5.39
N HIS A 242 17.60 3.30 -6.72
CA HIS A 242 17.31 2.17 -7.61
C HIS A 242 18.34 1.06 -7.44
N LEU A 243 19.64 1.40 -7.34
CA LEU A 243 20.70 0.43 -7.05
C LEU A 243 20.46 -0.27 -5.71
N PHE A 244 20.02 0.45 -4.68
CA PHE A 244 19.70 -0.12 -3.39
C PHE A 244 18.63 -1.21 -3.52
N ALA A 245 17.51 -0.91 -4.19
CA ALA A 245 16.45 -1.88 -4.39
C ALA A 245 16.88 -3.07 -5.27
N LEU A 246 17.64 -2.83 -6.35
CA LEU A 246 18.15 -3.88 -7.24
C LEU A 246 19.12 -4.84 -6.55
N LEU A 247 19.98 -4.32 -5.66
CA LEU A 247 21.02 -5.11 -4.99
C LEU A 247 20.55 -5.81 -3.72
N THR A 248 19.39 -5.43 -3.17
CA THR A 248 18.91 -5.94 -1.87
C THR A 248 17.50 -6.51 -1.89
N GLY A 249 16.75 -6.27 -2.98
CA GLY A 249 15.35 -6.65 -3.10
C GLY A 249 14.42 -5.93 -2.12
N THR A 250 14.87 -4.87 -1.46
CA THR A 250 14.07 -4.18 -0.45
C THR A 250 12.94 -3.35 -1.06
N ARG A 251 11.85 -3.16 -0.29
CA ARG A 251 10.72 -2.31 -0.71
C ARG A 251 11.10 -0.84 -0.62
N ILE A 252 10.47 0.01 -1.44
CA ILE A 252 10.70 1.46 -1.48
C ILE A 252 10.64 2.12 -0.09
N GLN A 253 9.73 1.66 0.78
CA GLN A 253 9.64 2.12 2.18
C GLN A 253 10.96 1.90 2.93
N THR A 254 11.53 0.70 2.82
CA THR A 254 12.77 0.33 3.52
C THR A 254 13.92 1.16 3.00
N VAL A 255 14.10 1.26 1.67
CA VAL A 255 15.14 2.09 1.04
C VAL A 255 15.07 3.55 1.50
N LEU A 256 13.87 4.14 1.46
CA LEU A 256 13.68 5.57 1.73
C LEU A 256 13.60 5.93 3.22
N THR A 257 13.63 4.94 4.12
CA THR A 257 13.68 5.15 5.58
C THR A 257 15.04 4.82 6.18
N VAL A 258 16.00 4.35 5.38
CA VAL A 258 17.41 4.30 5.80
C VAL A 258 17.84 5.71 6.19
N ARG A 259 18.36 5.85 7.41
CA ARG A 259 18.90 7.11 7.97
C ARG A 259 20.41 7.23 7.73
N ALA A 260 20.93 8.46 7.77
CA ALA A 260 22.35 8.75 7.58
C ALA A 260 23.25 7.91 8.50
N LYS A 261 22.91 7.78 9.79
CA LYS A 261 23.66 7.01 10.79
C LYS A 261 24.00 5.58 10.38
N HIS A 262 23.16 4.93 9.56
CA HIS A 262 23.36 3.54 9.17
C HIS A 262 24.52 3.35 8.17
N VAL A 263 24.95 4.43 7.52
CA VAL A 263 26.00 4.41 6.49
C VAL A 263 27.16 5.38 6.79
N MET A 264 27.26 5.88 8.01
CA MET A 264 28.34 6.78 8.46
C MET A 264 29.52 6.06 9.13
N ARG A 265 29.40 4.75 9.36
CA ARG A 265 30.50 3.94 9.89
C ARG A 265 31.50 3.64 8.79
N GLU A 266 32.80 3.69 9.07
CA GLU A 266 33.79 3.48 8.03
C GLU A 266 33.71 2.04 7.47
N PRO A 267 33.75 1.86 6.14
CA PRO A 267 33.67 0.53 5.54
C PRO A 267 34.76 -0.43 6.06
N GLY A 268 35.96 0.10 6.37
CA GLY A 268 37.09 -0.68 6.90
C GLY A 268 36.82 -1.36 8.25
N GLU A 269 35.84 -0.87 9.02
CA GLU A 269 35.49 -1.45 10.32
C GLU A 269 34.61 -2.71 10.25
N PHE A 270 34.05 -3.00 9.08
CA PHE A 270 33.29 -4.22 8.87
C PHE A 270 34.20 -5.38 8.48
N GLN A 271 33.83 -6.60 8.85
CA GLN A 271 34.50 -7.82 8.41
C GLN A 271 33.75 -8.45 7.23
N GLY A 272 34.48 -8.88 6.20
CA GLY A 272 33.91 -9.54 5.02
C GLY A 272 33.25 -8.60 4.00
N ALA A 273 32.69 -9.17 2.94
CA ALA A 273 32.12 -8.43 1.81
C ALA A 273 30.61 -8.12 1.95
N ASP A 274 29.96 -8.62 3.01
CA ASP A 274 28.53 -8.46 3.30
C ASP A 274 28.34 -7.59 4.54
N ILE A 275 27.84 -6.37 4.37
CA ILE A 275 27.53 -5.44 5.45
C ILE A 275 26.07 -5.58 5.84
N ARG A 276 25.83 -5.83 7.13
CA ARG A 276 24.52 -6.17 7.67
C ARG A 276 23.93 -5.05 8.49
N LEU A 277 22.70 -4.64 8.14
CA LEU A 277 21.94 -3.62 8.88
C LEU A 277 20.65 -4.22 9.43
N ALA A 278 20.44 -4.10 10.74
CA ALA A 278 19.17 -4.48 11.35
C ALA A 278 18.05 -3.56 10.84
N CYS A 279 16.90 -4.13 10.48
CA CYS A 279 15.73 -3.43 9.97
C CYS A 279 14.47 -3.80 10.76
N GLY A 280 13.49 -2.89 10.76
CA GLY A 280 12.21 -3.06 11.43
C GLY A 280 12.11 -2.27 12.76
N PRO A 281 11.11 -2.59 13.60
CA PRO A 281 10.84 -1.84 14.83
C PRO A 281 12.08 -1.66 15.72
N GLY A 282 12.34 -0.42 16.12
CA GLY A 282 13.48 -0.03 16.97
C GLY A 282 14.76 0.37 16.22
N THR A 283 14.85 0.14 14.90
CA THR A 283 16.07 0.44 14.12
C THR A 283 16.03 1.82 13.46
N GLY A 284 14.84 2.34 13.20
CA GLY A 284 14.63 3.55 12.41
C GLY A 284 14.55 3.29 10.90
N ILE A 285 14.66 2.03 10.46
CA ILE A 285 14.41 1.57 9.08
C ILE A 285 13.10 0.80 9.06
N ASP A 286 12.12 1.29 8.30
CA ASP A 286 10.79 0.69 8.25
C ASP A 286 10.75 -0.56 7.36
N THR A 287 9.93 -1.52 7.78
CA THR A 287 9.62 -2.73 7.01
C THR A 287 8.12 -2.92 6.86
N LYS A 288 7.70 -3.61 5.79
CA LYS A 288 6.29 -3.93 5.57
C LYS A 288 5.77 -4.80 6.72
N GLY A 289 4.71 -4.35 7.38
CA GLY A 289 4.11 -5.05 8.52
C GLY A 289 4.96 -5.04 9.79
N GLY A 290 6.06 -4.30 9.85
CA GLY A 290 6.94 -4.27 11.03
C GLY A 290 7.74 -5.56 11.25
N VAL A 291 7.95 -6.36 10.20
CA VAL A 291 8.79 -7.56 10.26
C VAL A 291 10.23 -7.17 10.58
N LYS A 292 10.83 -7.76 11.62
CA LYS A 292 12.26 -7.62 11.89
C LYS A 292 13.06 -8.42 10.88
N GLY A 293 14.13 -7.85 10.36
CA GLY A 293 14.98 -8.49 9.38
C GLY A 293 16.39 -7.92 9.37
N VAL A 294 17.28 -8.58 8.64
CA VAL A 294 18.63 -8.09 8.38
C VAL A 294 18.74 -7.78 6.91
N LEU A 295 19.17 -6.56 6.62
CA LEU A 295 19.50 -6.11 5.28
C LEU A 295 20.96 -6.46 4.99
N HIS A 296 21.19 -7.09 3.84
CA HIS A 296 22.50 -7.48 3.35
C HIS A 296 22.93 -6.53 2.23
N LEU A 297 24.04 -5.82 2.43
CA LEU A 297 24.60 -4.87 1.48
C LEU A 297 25.98 -5.35 1.02
N PRO A 298 26.22 -5.47 -0.29
CA PRO A 298 27.58 -5.63 -0.79
C PRO A 298 28.46 -4.47 -0.31
N ARG A 299 29.65 -4.79 0.20
CA ARG A 299 30.62 -3.79 0.72
C ARG A 299 30.85 -2.65 -0.27
N SER A 300 31.05 -2.99 -1.56
CA SER A 300 31.27 -2.01 -2.61
C SER A 300 30.13 -1.02 -2.77
N PHE A 301 28.88 -1.43 -2.53
CA PHE A 301 27.73 -0.53 -2.57
C PHE A 301 27.61 0.28 -1.28
N TYR A 302 27.87 -0.31 -0.12
CA TYR A 302 27.94 0.44 1.14
C TYR A 302 28.99 1.56 1.09
N GLU A 303 30.16 1.31 0.50
CA GLU A 303 31.21 2.32 0.28
C GLU A 303 30.68 3.50 -0.54
N ARG A 304 29.84 3.26 -1.57
CA ARG A 304 29.19 4.34 -2.32
C ARG A 304 28.21 5.13 -1.45
N LEU A 305 27.44 4.47 -0.58
CA LEU A 305 26.53 5.13 0.36
C LEU A 305 27.29 5.94 1.41
N TYR A 306 28.42 5.43 1.90
CA TYR A 306 29.33 6.11 2.81
C TYR A 306 29.90 7.39 2.16
N ILE A 307 30.45 7.29 0.94
CA ILE A 307 30.93 8.46 0.19
C ILE A 307 29.80 9.48 0.01
N TYR A 308 28.60 9.02 -0.37
CA TYR A 308 27.45 9.89 -0.55
C TYR A 308 27.05 10.60 0.75
N VAL A 309 26.94 9.91 1.89
CA VAL A 309 26.49 10.52 3.15
C VAL A 309 27.46 11.60 3.64
N HIS A 310 28.75 11.44 3.36
CA HIS A 310 29.80 12.40 3.70
C HIS A 310 30.02 13.50 2.65
N SER A 311 29.40 13.40 1.48
CA SER A 311 29.49 14.42 0.43
C SER A 311 28.82 15.74 0.81
N ASP A 312 29.32 16.85 0.26
CA ASP A 312 28.69 18.17 0.40
C ASP A 312 27.24 18.19 -0.12
N ARG A 313 26.97 17.38 -1.14
CA ARG A 313 25.64 17.19 -1.73
C ARG A 313 24.63 16.68 -0.70
N ALA A 314 25.00 15.68 0.10
CA ALA A 314 24.14 15.12 1.13
C ALA A 314 24.06 16.03 2.37
N ARG A 315 25.20 16.58 2.82
CA ARG A 315 25.25 17.55 3.93
C ARG A 315 24.37 18.76 3.68
N LYS A 316 24.42 19.34 2.47
CA LYS A 316 23.56 20.49 2.09
C LYS A 316 22.07 20.15 2.21
N ARG A 317 21.66 18.94 1.81
CA ARG A 317 20.26 18.51 1.94
C ARG A 317 19.85 18.30 3.38
N ARG A 318 20.72 17.71 4.21
CA ARG A 318 20.47 17.50 5.65
C ARG A 318 20.33 18.83 6.40
N ARG A 319 21.20 19.81 6.12
CA ARG A 319 21.08 21.19 6.66
C ARG A 319 19.78 21.91 6.27
N LEU A 320 19.15 21.55 5.15
CA LEU A 320 17.86 22.09 4.73
C LEU A 320 16.67 21.36 5.35
N ALA A 321 16.90 20.18 5.93
CA ALA A 321 15.85 19.42 6.58
C ALA A 321 15.59 19.97 7.99
N ASP A 322 14.42 19.66 8.54
CA ASP A 322 14.07 20.10 9.89
C ASP A 322 15.07 19.54 10.91
N GLY A 323 15.60 20.41 11.78
CA GLY A 323 16.44 20.02 12.93
C GLY A 323 17.97 20.07 12.71
N ASP A 324 18.46 20.87 11.76
CA ASP A 324 19.89 20.97 11.38
C ASP A 324 20.50 19.61 10.91
N ASP A 325 21.77 19.56 10.52
CA ASP A 325 22.42 18.32 10.07
C ASP A 325 22.52 17.29 11.22
N HIS A 326 21.71 16.22 11.14
CA HIS A 326 21.64 15.19 12.18
C HIS A 326 21.67 13.76 11.62
N PRO A 327 22.41 12.81 12.24
CA PRO A 327 22.56 11.44 11.73
C PRO A 327 21.27 10.62 11.71
N ASP A 328 20.25 10.99 12.50
CA ASP A 328 18.93 10.36 12.43
C ASP A 328 18.07 10.80 11.24
N GLN A 329 18.49 11.78 10.43
CA GLN A 329 17.74 12.17 9.25
C GLN A 329 17.77 11.09 8.17
N PRO A 330 16.74 11.01 7.29
CA PRO A 330 16.74 10.11 6.15
C PRO A 330 18.00 10.30 5.29
N LEU A 331 18.56 9.19 4.81
CA LEU A 331 19.75 9.16 3.94
C LEU A 331 19.47 9.90 2.62
N PHE A 332 18.29 9.67 2.04
CA PHE A 332 17.86 10.29 0.80
C PHE A 332 16.84 11.39 1.08
N LEU A 333 17.23 12.62 0.73
CA LEU A 333 16.42 13.82 0.86
C LEU A 333 16.28 14.48 -0.51
N SER A 334 15.15 15.15 -0.72
CA SER A 334 14.97 16.02 -1.89
C SER A 334 15.98 17.17 -1.89
N HIS A 335 16.10 17.88 -3.01
CA HIS A 335 16.97 19.06 -3.10
C HIS A 335 16.62 20.15 -2.06
N ARG A 336 15.38 20.15 -1.54
CA ARG A 336 14.87 21.09 -0.53
C ARG A 336 14.97 20.53 0.90
N GLY A 337 15.71 19.45 1.13
CA GLY A 337 15.84 18.82 2.45
C GLY A 337 14.59 18.05 2.90
N ALA A 338 13.54 17.99 2.09
CA ALA A 338 12.33 17.25 2.43
C ALA A 338 12.56 15.73 2.30
N SER A 339 12.10 14.94 3.29
CA SER A 339 12.09 13.47 3.18
C SER A 339 11.34 13.00 1.93
N LEU A 340 11.76 11.87 1.35
CA LEU A 340 11.09 11.20 0.23
C LEU A 340 10.05 10.17 0.70
N TYR A 341 10.07 9.80 1.98
CA TYR A 341 9.14 8.89 2.62
C TYR A 341 8.94 9.26 4.09
N GLU A 342 7.70 9.28 4.56
CA GLU A 342 7.39 9.45 5.98
C GLU A 342 7.49 8.10 6.69
N ASP A 343 8.46 7.96 7.59
CA ASP A 343 8.61 6.78 8.43
C ASP A 343 7.40 6.59 9.36
N ARG A 344 7.25 5.38 9.91
CA ARG A 344 6.11 5.05 10.76
C ARG A 344 6.05 5.91 12.03
N ALA A 345 7.19 6.26 12.63
CA ALA A 345 7.22 7.03 13.88
C ALA A 345 6.79 8.49 13.65
N SER A 346 7.17 9.09 12.52
CA SER A 346 6.72 10.44 12.17
C SER A 346 5.21 10.54 11.86
N ARG A 347 4.52 9.42 11.63
CA ARG A 347 3.06 9.37 11.42
C ARG A 347 2.24 9.28 12.71
N ALA A 348 2.88 9.15 13.87
CA ALA A 348 2.17 9.09 15.14
C ALA A 348 1.44 10.42 15.45
N PRO A 349 0.38 10.38 16.29
CA PRO A 349 -0.31 11.60 16.74
C PRO A 349 0.69 12.54 17.41
N ILE A 350 0.65 13.81 17.04
CA ILE A 350 1.55 14.82 17.61
C ILE A 350 0.81 15.50 18.76
N SER A 351 1.43 15.52 19.95
CA SER A 351 0.88 16.20 21.13
C SER A 351 0.95 17.74 21.01
N THR A 352 1.84 18.26 20.16
CA THR A 352 2.10 19.71 20.03
C THR A 352 2.24 20.19 18.58
N GLY A 353 1.38 21.14 18.19
CA GLY A 353 1.65 22.14 17.16
C GLY A 353 1.14 21.87 15.73
N PRO A 354 0.79 22.93 14.97
CA PRO A 354 0.17 22.86 13.65
C PRO A 354 1.26 22.67 12.58
N ARG A 355 1.92 21.52 12.54
CA ARG A 355 2.64 21.15 11.31
C ARG A 355 1.58 20.81 10.27
N VAL A 356 1.19 21.79 9.46
CA VAL A 356 0.24 21.64 8.35
C VAL A 356 0.85 20.69 7.32
N ARG A 357 0.60 19.39 7.51
CA ARG A 357 0.92 18.38 6.51
C ARG A 357 -0.15 18.44 5.43
N ARG A 358 0.25 18.53 4.16
CA ARG A 358 -0.67 18.54 3.02
C ARG A 358 -0.93 17.14 2.44
N HIS A 359 0.05 16.25 2.47
CA HIS A 359 -0.06 14.88 1.98
C HIS A 359 1.02 13.97 2.60
N PHE A 360 0.77 12.67 2.60
CA PHE A 360 1.75 11.65 3.02
C PHE A 360 2.83 11.47 1.96
N LYS A 361 4.09 11.43 2.37
CA LYS A 361 5.18 11.01 1.48
C LYS A 361 5.38 9.51 1.52
N THR A 362 5.19 8.85 0.39
CA THR A 362 5.26 7.40 0.23
C THR A 362 6.16 6.99 -0.95
N GLY A 363 7.10 7.87 -1.34
CA GLY A 363 7.98 7.69 -2.50
C GLY A 363 7.41 8.24 -3.81
N GLN A 364 6.51 9.23 -3.77
CA GLN A 364 5.96 9.85 -4.99
C GLN A 364 7.05 10.40 -5.90
N ALA A 365 8.08 11.03 -5.33
CA ALA A 365 9.20 11.59 -6.10
C ALA A 365 9.94 10.52 -6.93
N VAL A 366 10.13 9.32 -6.38
CA VAL A 366 10.75 8.19 -7.10
C VAL A 366 9.85 7.72 -8.23
N ARG A 367 8.55 7.55 -7.98
CA ARG A 367 7.58 7.14 -9.02
C ARG A 367 7.43 8.20 -10.11
N GLN A 368 7.50 9.47 -9.74
CA GLN A 368 7.49 10.58 -10.67
C GLN A 368 8.73 10.58 -11.55
N PHE A 369 9.92 10.45 -10.97
CA PHE A 369 11.17 10.30 -11.72
C PHE A 369 11.12 9.12 -12.70
N ILE A 370 10.56 7.98 -12.26
CA ILE A 370 10.36 6.83 -13.15
C ILE A 370 9.49 7.21 -14.34
N ARG A 371 8.32 7.80 -14.09
CA ARG A 371 7.34 8.12 -15.13
C ARG A 371 7.84 9.20 -16.09
N ASP A 372 8.44 10.25 -15.57
CA ASP A 372 8.73 11.48 -16.33
C ASP A 372 10.12 11.45 -17.00
N GLU A 373 11.08 10.69 -16.47
CA GLU A 373 12.48 10.72 -16.94
C GLU A 373 13.02 9.33 -17.31
N LEU A 374 13.00 8.37 -16.38
CA LEU A 374 13.66 7.07 -16.56
C LEU A 374 12.94 6.19 -17.60
N LEU A 375 11.62 6.03 -17.47
CA LEU A 375 10.83 5.18 -18.34
C LEU A 375 10.84 5.67 -19.80
N PRO A 376 10.67 6.98 -20.09
CA PRO A 376 10.84 7.49 -21.45
C PRO A 376 12.20 7.15 -22.06
N MET A 377 13.30 7.30 -21.33
CA MET A 377 14.62 6.95 -21.86
C MET A 377 14.80 5.45 -22.07
N MET A 378 14.34 4.61 -21.13
CA MET A 378 14.40 3.16 -21.30
C MET A 378 13.62 2.70 -22.53
N ARG A 379 12.43 3.29 -22.79
CA ARG A 379 11.63 3.01 -24.00
C ARG A 379 12.40 3.29 -25.30
N VAL A 380 13.12 4.41 -25.34
CA VAL A 380 13.97 4.76 -26.50
C VAL A 380 15.12 3.77 -26.66
N ARG A 381 15.83 3.45 -25.58
CA ARG A 381 16.99 2.53 -25.63
C ARG A 381 16.62 1.07 -25.93
N LEU A 382 15.42 0.65 -25.54
CA LEU A 382 14.90 -0.69 -25.79
C LEU A 382 14.14 -0.80 -27.12
N ASP A 383 13.99 0.30 -27.86
CA ASP A 383 13.12 0.38 -29.04
C ASP A 383 11.71 -0.20 -28.78
N ASN A 384 11.17 0.11 -27.60
CA ASN A 384 9.86 -0.41 -27.18
C ASN A 384 9.05 0.71 -26.52
N PRO A 385 8.18 1.43 -27.28
CA PRO A 385 7.38 2.53 -26.75
C PRO A 385 6.33 2.09 -25.73
N ARG A 386 5.98 0.80 -25.71
CA ARG A 386 5.05 0.20 -24.74
C ARG A 386 5.75 -0.42 -23.54
N TYR A 387 7.08 -0.29 -23.43
CA TYR A 387 7.81 -0.82 -22.29
C TYR A 387 7.27 -0.24 -20.98
N GLU A 388 7.13 -1.11 -19.99
CA GLU A 388 6.65 -0.79 -18.65
C GLU A 388 7.72 -1.16 -17.61
N PHE A 389 7.85 -0.28 -16.62
CA PHE A 389 8.72 -0.48 -15.48
C PHE A 389 8.14 0.21 -14.25
N SER A 390 8.13 -0.51 -13.15
CA SER A 390 7.78 -0.02 -11.82
C SER A 390 8.95 -0.24 -10.87
N PHE A 391 9.06 0.61 -9.83
CA PHE A 391 10.12 0.43 -8.83
C PHE A 391 10.10 -0.96 -8.16
N HIS A 392 8.92 -1.59 -8.07
CA HIS A 392 8.79 -2.88 -7.40
C HIS A 392 9.35 -4.03 -8.24
N ASP A 393 9.51 -3.85 -9.55
CA ASP A 393 10.12 -4.82 -10.46
C ASP A 393 11.57 -5.14 -10.06
N LEU A 394 12.28 -4.18 -9.47
CA LEU A 394 13.62 -4.38 -8.93
C LEU A 394 13.68 -5.44 -7.83
N ARG A 395 12.60 -5.58 -7.05
CA ARG A 395 12.49 -6.62 -6.02
C ARG A 395 12.32 -8.00 -6.64
N ALA A 396 11.54 -8.11 -7.71
CA ALA A 396 11.38 -9.36 -8.44
C ALA A 396 12.69 -9.75 -9.16
N THR A 397 13.34 -8.75 -9.76
CA THR A 397 14.65 -8.85 -10.42
C THR A 397 15.72 -9.36 -9.46
N PHE A 398 15.87 -8.73 -8.29
CA PHE A 398 16.76 -9.22 -7.24
C PHE A 398 16.46 -10.68 -6.88
N GLY A 399 15.18 -11.01 -6.69
CA GLY A 399 14.80 -12.35 -6.26
C GLY A 399 15.19 -13.45 -7.25
N LEU A 400 14.98 -13.21 -8.55
CA LEU A 400 15.43 -14.15 -9.58
C LEU A 400 16.94 -14.18 -9.74
N ASN A 401 17.60 -13.02 -9.79
CA ASN A 401 19.07 -12.94 -9.86
C ASN A 401 19.72 -13.74 -8.73
N MET A 402 19.20 -13.64 -7.50
CA MET A 402 19.71 -14.37 -6.34
C MET A 402 19.51 -15.88 -6.46
N VAL A 403 18.32 -16.32 -6.86
CA VAL A 403 18.05 -17.76 -7.07
C VAL A 403 18.94 -18.32 -8.18
N ASP A 404 19.06 -17.60 -9.29
CA ASP A 404 19.88 -17.99 -10.43
C ASP A 404 21.35 -18.12 -10.02
N ALA A 405 21.91 -17.10 -9.34
CA ALA A 405 23.27 -17.13 -8.83
C ALA A 405 23.51 -18.28 -7.83
N MET A 406 22.60 -18.52 -6.90
CA MET A 406 22.72 -19.63 -5.93
C MET A 406 22.69 -20.99 -6.63
N THR A 407 21.78 -21.17 -7.60
CA THR A 407 21.64 -22.43 -8.36
C THR A 407 22.82 -22.69 -9.29
N ALA A 408 23.37 -21.65 -9.93
CA ALA A 408 24.58 -21.75 -10.74
C ALA A 408 25.80 -22.20 -9.91
N ASN A 409 25.86 -21.82 -8.63
CA ASN A 409 26.88 -22.25 -7.69
C ASN A 409 26.60 -23.62 -7.03
N GLY A 410 25.68 -24.42 -7.58
CA GLY A 410 25.37 -25.77 -7.10
C GLY A 410 24.47 -25.83 -5.86
N THR A 411 23.90 -24.70 -5.39
CA THR A 411 22.94 -24.72 -4.28
C THR A 411 21.65 -25.39 -4.73
N LYS A 412 21.18 -26.39 -3.98
CA LYS A 412 19.88 -27.02 -4.22
C LYS A 412 18.78 -25.97 -4.25
N TYR A 413 17.88 -26.10 -5.21
CA TYR A 413 16.84 -25.11 -5.46
C TYR A 413 15.98 -24.79 -4.22
N THR A 414 15.58 -25.81 -3.45
CA THR A 414 14.81 -25.65 -2.21
C THR A 414 15.54 -24.80 -1.15
N ARG A 415 16.87 -24.97 -1.05
CA ARG A 415 17.71 -24.17 -0.16
C ARG A 415 17.85 -22.74 -0.65
N ALA A 416 17.99 -22.54 -1.96
CA ALA A 416 18.01 -21.21 -2.58
C ALA A 416 16.71 -20.44 -2.32
N LEU A 417 15.55 -21.10 -2.41
CA LEU A 417 14.26 -20.48 -2.07
C LEU A 417 14.15 -20.11 -0.59
N ASP A 418 14.57 -20.97 0.35
CA ASP A 418 14.52 -20.61 1.77
C ASP A 418 15.47 -19.45 2.10
N GLN A 419 16.66 -19.43 1.51
CA GLN A 419 17.57 -18.28 1.63
C GLN A 419 16.95 -17.01 1.04
N LEU A 420 16.30 -17.10 -0.12
CA LEU A 420 15.58 -15.96 -0.70
C LEU A 420 14.45 -15.47 0.21
N ARG A 421 13.66 -16.40 0.79
CA ARG A 421 12.59 -16.08 1.74
C ARG A 421 13.13 -15.24 2.90
N GLN A 422 14.30 -15.61 3.43
CA GLN A 422 14.97 -14.87 4.50
C GLN A 422 15.48 -13.50 4.02
N LEU A 423 16.14 -13.41 2.87
CA LEU A 423 16.64 -12.14 2.30
C LEU A 423 15.50 -11.16 1.99
N MET A 424 14.37 -11.66 1.51
CA MET A 424 13.21 -10.86 1.12
C MET A 424 12.22 -10.62 2.27
N TRP A 425 12.48 -11.18 3.45
CA TRP A 425 11.62 -11.13 4.65
C TRP A 425 10.19 -11.60 4.38
N HIS A 426 10.05 -12.71 3.66
CA HIS A 426 8.76 -13.36 3.42
C HIS A 426 8.32 -14.18 4.64
N VAL A 427 7.19 -13.80 5.23
CA VAL A 427 6.59 -14.51 6.37
C VAL A 427 6.00 -15.85 5.94
N HIS A 428 5.38 -15.90 4.75
CA HIS A 428 4.78 -17.12 4.20
C HIS A 428 5.65 -17.68 3.07
N PRO A 429 6.05 -18.97 3.12
CA PRO A 429 6.81 -19.62 2.06
C PRO A 429 6.15 -19.52 0.68
N SER A 430 4.82 -19.58 0.63
CA SER A 430 4.01 -19.44 -0.59
C SER A 430 4.22 -18.12 -1.34
N MET A 431 4.76 -17.09 -0.69
CA MET A 431 5.15 -15.85 -1.37
C MET A 431 6.44 -16.03 -2.18
N THR A 432 7.40 -16.79 -1.65
CA THR A 432 8.66 -17.08 -2.34
C THR A 432 8.47 -18.14 -3.42
N GLU A 433 7.61 -19.14 -3.21
CA GLU A 433 7.31 -20.18 -4.20
C GLU A 433 6.77 -19.61 -5.53
N ARG A 434 6.16 -18.42 -5.51
CA ARG A 434 5.74 -17.72 -6.74
C ARG A 434 6.91 -17.38 -7.68
N TYR A 435 8.12 -17.24 -7.15
CA TYR A 435 9.33 -17.02 -7.95
C TYR A 435 9.73 -18.30 -8.71
N LEU A 436 9.48 -19.48 -8.13
CA LEU A 436 9.66 -20.76 -8.80
C LEU A 436 8.67 -20.93 -9.93
N ALA A 437 7.38 -20.76 -9.63
CA ALA A 437 6.32 -20.90 -10.62
C ALA A 437 6.59 -20.00 -11.84
N TYR A 438 7.03 -18.76 -11.59
CA TYR A 438 7.43 -17.85 -12.66
C TYR A 438 8.59 -18.38 -13.52
N ARG A 439 9.67 -18.86 -12.88
CA ARG A 439 10.85 -19.34 -13.60
C ARG A 439 10.54 -20.57 -14.46
N ASP A 440 9.75 -21.49 -13.93
CA ASP A 440 9.37 -22.71 -14.65
C ASP A 440 8.43 -22.39 -15.82
N ASN A 441 7.44 -21.53 -15.60
CA ASN A 441 6.55 -21.04 -16.66
C ASN A 441 7.34 -20.31 -17.75
N ARG A 442 8.34 -19.50 -17.37
CA ARG A 442 9.15 -18.77 -18.33
C ARG A 442 10.00 -19.70 -19.20
N LYS A 443 10.65 -20.70 -18.61
CA LYS A 443 11.41 -21.71 -19.38
C LYS A 443 10.52 -22.48 -20.34
N LEU A 444 9.33 -22.87 -19.89
CA LEU A 444 8.35 -23.54 -20.73
C LEU A 444 7.92 -22.65 -21.88
N PHE A 445 7.64 -21.36 -21.62
CA PHE A 445 7.28 -20.39 -22.64
C PHE A 445 8.37 -20.20 -23.68
N ASP A 446 9.60 -19.93 -23.26
CA ASP A 446 10.71 -19.71 -24.20
C ASP A 446 10.90 -20.96 -25.09
N ALA A 447 10.82 -22.18 -24.51
CA ALA A 447 10.91 -23.43 -25.28
C ALA A 447 9.75 -23.63 -26.27
N VAL A 448 8.52 -23.31 -25.88
CA VAL A 448 7.34 -23.42 -26.75
C VAL A 448 7.38 -22.38 -27.86
N GLN A 449 7.74 -21.13 -27.54
CA GLN A 449 7.84 -20.04 -28.50
C GLN A 449 8.91 -20.35 -29.56
N ASP A 450 10.10 -20.78 -29.14
CA ASP A 450 11.20 -21.08 -30.06
C ASP A 450 10.88 -22.27 -30.97
N GLY A 451 10.25 -23.33 -30.44
CA GLY A 451 9.91 -24.53 -31.22
C GLY A 451 8.67 -24.37 -32.11
N TRP A 452 7.52 -24.06 -31.50
CA TRP A 452 6.24 -24.01 -32.22
C TRP A 452 6.10 -22.74 -33.07
N GLY A 453 6.64 -21.62 -32.60
CA GLY A 453 6.64 -20.35 -33.35
C GLY A 453 7.41 -20.45 -34.66
N ALA A 454 8.56 -21.13 -34.67
CA ALA A 454 9.32 -21.41 -35.89
C ALA A 454 8.55 -22.29 -36.89
N HIS A 455 7.84 -23.30 -36.39
CA HIS A 455 6.99 -24.16 -37.22
C HIS A 455 5.83 -23.38 -37.86
N LEU A 456 5.10 -22.58 -37.07
CA LEU A 456 4.02 -21.73 -37.58
C LEU A 456 4.53 -20.72 -38.61
N SER A 457 5.68 -20.09 -38.36
CA SER A 457 6.28 -19.14 -39.31
C SER A 457 6.58 -19.83 -40.63
N THR A 458 7.12 -21.05 -40.60
CA THR A 458 7.38 -21.87 -41.80
C THR A 458 6.10 -22.17 -42.58
N LEU A 459 5.01 -22.55 -41.89
CA LEU A 459 3.71 -22.82 -42.52
C LEU A 459 3.11 -21.55 -43.16
N VAL A 460 3.20 -20.41 -42.47
CA VAL A 460 2.72 -19.13 -42.98
C VAL A 460 3.51 -18.71 -44.21
N THR A 461 4.84 -18.70 -44.16
CA THR A 461 5.70 -18.38 -45.30
C THR A 461 5.37 -19.27 -46.49
N ARG A 462 5.32 -20.59 -46.29
CA ARG A 462 4.98 -21.54 -47.37
C ARG A 462 3.62 -21.25 -48.01
N THR A 463 2.63 -20.89 -47.20
CA THR A 463 1.28 -20.58 -47.71
C THR A 463 1.29 -19.29 -48.51
N LEU A 464 1.95 -18.25 -48.02
CA LEU A 464 2.07 -16.96 -48.72
C LEU A 464 2.84 -17.10 -50.03
N ASP A 465 3.96 -17.82 -50.04
CA ASP A 465 4.76 -18.07 -51.24
C ASP A 465 3.96 -18.84 -52.30
N THR A 466 3.08 -19.76 -51.88
CA THR A 466 2.21 -20.52 -52.80
C THR A 466 1.11 -19.65 -53.39
N VAL A 467 0.62 -18.65 -52.65
CA VAL A 467 -0.39 -17.68 -53.12
C VAL A 467 0.24 -16.65 -54.06
N GLU A 468 1.49 -16.24 -53.86
CA GLU A 468 2.21 -15.34 -54.77
C GLU A 468 2.64 -16.02 -56.08
N ALA A 469 2.84 -17.35 -56.05
CA ALA A 469 3.21 -18.13 -57.22
C ALA A 469 2.01 -18.56 -58.10
N ALA A 470 0.78 -18.38 -57.61
CA ALA A 470 -0.48 -18.69 -58.31
C ALA A 470 -1.08 -17.42 -58.93
#